data_AF-A0A958R671-F1
#
_entry.id   AF-A0A958R671-F1
#
_cell.length_a   1.000
_cell.length_b   1.000
_cell.length_c   1.000
_cell.angle_alpha   90.00
_cell.angle_beta   90.00
_cell.angle_gamma   90.00
#
_symmetry.space_group_name_H-M   'P 1'
#
loop_
_entity.id
_entity.type
_entity.pdbx_description
1 polymer ?
#
loop_
_entity_poly.entity_id
_entity_poly.type
_entity_poly.pdbx_seq_one_letter_code
_entity_poly.pdbx_strand_id
1 'polypeptide(L)'
;MRSFFYTLVLILGVQVSLAQNFQSVAQNRKIIGNDNMKIVKANGSNVPFKYHRALEAIGLISMGCTGTHIGQGLVITAGHCFDANKLRLNRSCEGIQVFWGVREGKQPTFVSNCKQVLVLERTQMRDYALFKVDKAPRVALPIRLNSKVPLSTRITIFSHPFKQPLTWSGVC
;
A
#
# COMPACT_ATOMS: atom_id res chain seq x y z
N MET A 1 27.60 28.25 60.56
CA MET A 1 28.45 27.54 59.58
C MET A 1 27.69 26.32 59.11
N ARG A 2 27.17 26.36 57.88
CA ARG A 2 27.42 25.41 56.78
C ARG A 2 27.21 23.93 57.10
N SER A 3 26.17 23.32 56.50
CA SER A 3 26.28 22.17 55.57
C SER A 3 24.88 21.62 55.22
N PHE A 4 24.41 21.82 53.98
CA PHE A 4 24.45 20.87 52.84
C PHE A 4 23.47 19.69 53.02
N PHE A 5 22.22 19.81 52.54
CA PHE A 5 21.71 19.33 51.23
C PHE A 5 22.00 17.86 50.95
N TYR A 6 20.96 17.01 50.91
CA TYR A 6 20.79 15.93 49.92
C TYR A 6 19.30 15.55 49.83
N THR A 7 18.59 16.17 48.89
CA THR A 7 17.27 15.71 48.45
C THR A 7 17.49 14.67 47.35
N LEU A 8 17.20 13.41 47.66
CA LEU A 8 17.27 12.28 46.74
C LEU A 8 16.07 12.37 45.77
N VAL A 9 16.30 12.81 44.54
CA VAL A 9 15.29 12.82 43.48
C VAL A 9 15.33 11.48 42.76
N LEU A 10 14.30 10.65 42.97
CA LEU A 10 14.13 9.34 42.36
C LEU A 10 13.37 9.50 41.04
N ILE A 11 14.09 9.68 39.94
CA ILE A 11 13.51 9.67 38.58
C ILE A 11 13.41 8.20 38.14
N LEU A 12 12.23 7.60 38.34
CA LEU A 12 11.87 6.32 37.74
C LEU A 12 11.62 6.55 36.24
N GLY A 13 12.65 6.27 35.44
CA GLY A 13 12.57 6.28 33.99
C GLY A 13 11.65 5.17 33.48
N VAL A 14 10.49 5.55 32.94
CA VAL A 14 9.68 4.67 32.09
C VAL A 14 10.36 4.60 30.72
N GLN A 15 11.19 3.57 30.51
CA GLN A 15 11.66 3.25 29.17
C GLN A 15 10.51 2.57 28.41
N VAL A 16 9.89 3.33 27.52
CA VAL A 16 8.87 2.83 26.60
C VAL A 16 9.57 1.98 25.53
N SER A 17 9.39 0.66 25.61
CA SER A 17 9.83 -0.32 24.62
C SER A 17 9.05 -0.18 23.30
N LEU A 18 9.41 0.78 22.46
CA LEU A 18 8.82 0.98 21.12
C LEU A 18 9.53 0.21 19.98
N ALA A 19 10.58 -0.55 20.28
CA ALA A 19 11.45 -1.14 19.25
C ALA A 19 11.03 -2.54 18.74
N GLN A 20 10.06 -3.22 19.35
CA GLN A 20 9.86 -4.67 19.10
C GLN A 20 8.98 -5.03 17.89
N ASN A 21 8.34 -4.08 17.21
CA ASN A 21 7.40 -4.39 16.11
C ASN A 21 7.98 -4.32 14.68
N PHE A 22 9.19 -3.81 14.48
CA PHE A 22 9.78 -3.73 13.13
C PHE A 22 10.51 -5.00 12.68
N GLN A 23 11.01 -5.82 13.61
CA GLN A 23 11.79 -7.01 13.27
C GLN A 23 10.95 -8.18 12.72
N SER A 24 9.69 -8.33 13.12
CA SER A 24 8.86 -9.49 12.73
C SER A 24 8.45 -9.49 11.24
N VAL A 25 8.36 -8.32 10.62
CA VAL A 25 7.94 -8.17 9.23
C VAL A 25 9.07 -8.49 8.24
N ALA A 26 10.32 -8.20 8.60
CA ALA A 26 11.48 -8.49 7.77
C ALA A 26 11.75 -10.01 7.66
N GLN A 27 11.40 -10.79 8.68
CA GLN A 27 11.74 -12.23 8.74
C GLN A 27 10.89 -13.14 7.84
N ASN A 28 9.74 -12.67 7.33
CA ASN A 28 8.85 -13.45 6.45
C ASN A 28 8.88 -12.98 4.98
N ARG A 29 9.89 -12.20 4.58
CA ARG A 29 10.00 -11.74 3.19
C ARG A 29 10.49 -12.86 2.28
N LYS A 30 9.60 -13.41 1.46
CA LYS A 30 9.97 -14.31 0.37
C LYS A 30 10.30 -13.50 -0.88
N ILE A 31 11.57 -13.50 -1.29
CA ILE A 31 12.03 -12.92 -2.56
C ILE A 31 12.13 -14.07 -3.56
N ILE A 32 11.48 -13.93 -4.72
CA ILE A 32 11.67 -14.84 -5.85
C ILE A 32 12.67 -14.19 -6.80
N GLY A 33 13.84 -14.80 -6.99
CA GLY A 33 14.93 -14.19 -7.75
C GLY A 33 15.64 -13.11 -6.95
N ASN A 34 15.83 -11.93 -7.56
CA ASN A 34 16.52 -10.79 -6.95
C ASN A 34 15.53 -9.72 -6.48
N ASP A 35 15.81 -9.10 -5.33
CA ASP A 35 15.08 -7.92 -4.88
C ASP A 35 15.52 -6.68 -5.66
N ASN A 36 14.80 -6.40 -6.73
CA ASN A 36 15.04 -5.26 -7.60
C ASN A 36 14.03 -4.12 -7.37
N MET A 37 13.32 -4.12 -6.23
CA MET A 37 12.36 -3.07 -5.92
C MET A 37 13.09 -1.76 -5.65
N LYS A 38 12.76 -0.72 -6.43
CA LYS A 38 13.33 0.62 -6.29
C LYS A 38 12.26 1.56 -5.78
N ILE A 39 12.58 2.36 -4.77
CA ILE A 39 11.72 3.46 -4.34
C ILE A 39 11.54 4.44 -5.52
N VAL A 40 10.31 4.85 -5.80
CA VAL A 40 10.00 5.84 -6.84
C VAL A 40 10.24 7.24 -6.28
N LYS A 41 11.12 7.99 -6.95
CA LYS A 41 11.46 9.37 -6.59
C LYS A 41 10.23 10.29 -6.66
N ALA A 42 10.24 11.39 -5.90
CA ALA A 42 9.15 12.37 -5.88
C ALA A 42 8.60 12.75 -7.27
N ASN A 43 9.50 13.00 -8.22
CA ASN A 43 9.20 13.40 -9.59
C ASN A 43 9.05 12.22 -10.58
N GLY A 44 9.19 10.97 -10.12
CA GLY A 44 9.12 9.78 -10.97
C GLY A 44 10.29 9.62 -11.96
N SER A 45 11.37 10.39 -11.82
CA SER A 45 12.49 10.42 -12.78
C SER A 45 13.24 9.09 -12.95
N ASN A 46 13.15 8.19 -11.97
CA ASN A 46 13.75 6.86 -12.04
C ASN A 46 12.82 5.80 -12.65
N VAL A 47 11.64 6.19 -13.12
CA VAL A 47 10.68 5.31 -13.81
C VAL A 47 10.58 5.74 -15.28
N PRO A 48 10.68 4.82 -16.26
CA PRO A 48 10.50 5.13 -17.67
C PRO A 48 9.17 5.84 -17.96
N PHE A 49 9.19 6.84 -18.84
CA PHE A 49 8.04 7.70 -19.16
C PHE A 49 6.76 6.91 -19.51
N LYS A 50 6.90 5.78 -20.23
CA LYS A 50 5.77 4.89 -20.58
C LYS A 50 4.96 4.38 -19.38
N TYR A 51 5.54 4.37 -18.17
CA TYR A 51 4.87 3.94 -16.94
C TYR A 51 4.43 5.10 -16.04
N HIS A 52 4.68 6.36 -16.43
CA HIS A 52 4.34 7.52 -15.58
C HIS A 52 2.85 7.61 -15.22
N ARG A 53 1.98 7.15 -16.12
CA ARG A 53 0.53 7.05 -15.85
C ARG A 53 0.23 6.14 -14.65
N ALA A 54 1.00 5.07 -14.44
CA ALA A 54 0.78 4.18 -13.31
C ALA A 54 1.05 4.87 -11.97
N LEU A 55 1.97 5.84 -11.92
CA LEU A 55 2.40 6.48 -10.67
C LEU A 55 1.29 7.26 -9.95
N GLU A 56 0.24 7.65 -10.67
CA GLU A 56 -0.93 8.36 -10.12
C GLU A 56 -2.15 7.44 -9.97
N ALA A 57 -2.12 6.23 -10.56
CA ALA A 57 -3.22 5.26 -10.50
C ALA A 57 -3.03 4.18 -9.42
N ILE A 58 -1.85 4.11 -8.82
CA ILE A 58 -1.51 3.22 -7.70
C ILE A 58 -1.59 4.02 -6.40
N GLY A 59 -2.34 3.50 -5.44
CA GLY A 59 -2.61 4.16 -4.17
C GLY A 59 -2.20 3.31 -2.97
N LEU A 60 -1.83 3.99 -1.89
CA LEU A 60 -1.65 3.40 -0.56
C LEU A 60 -3.00 3.41 0.16
N ILE A 61 -3.52 2.25 0.51
CA ILE A 61 -4.74 2.11 1.31
C ILE A 61 -4.35 2.32 2.79
N SER A 62 -5.17 3.02 3.58
CA SER A 62 -4.88 3.37 4.99
C SER A 62 -4.51 2.18 5.89
N MET A 63 -5.04 0.99 5.58
CA MET A 63 -4.72 -0.28 6.22
C MET A 63 -3.33 -0.86 5.88
N GLY A 64 -2.58 -0.25 4.95
CA GLY A 64 -1.25 -0.71 4.53
C GLY A 64 -1.23 -1.66 3.34
N CYS A 65 -2.25 -1.58 2.48
CA CYS A 65 -2.32 -2.32 1.23
C CYS A 65 -2.09 -1.41 0.01
N THR A 66 -1.84 -2.02 -1.15
CA THR A 66 -1.81 -1.31 -2.44
C THR A 66 -3.16 -1.43 -3.12
N GLY A 67 -3.69 -0.31 -3.63
CA GLY A 67 -4.89 -0.28 -4.48
C GLY A 67 -4.57 0.23 -5.88
N THR A 68 -5.21 -0.34 -6.90
CA THR A 68 -5.07 0.10 -8.29
C THR A 68 -6.39 0.66 -8.79
N HIS A 69 -6.42 1.93 -9.19
CA HIS A 69 -7.59 2.53 -9.83
C HIS A 69 -7.74 1.99 -11.26
N ILE A 70 -8.86 1.32 -11.53
CA ILE A 70 -9.15 0.69 -12.83
C ILE A 70 -10.16 1.48 -13.67
N GLY A 71 -10.62 2.62 -13.17
CA GLY A 71 -11.55 3.54 -13.85
C GLY A 71 -12.88 3.69 -13.10
N GLN A 72 -13.60 4.77 -13.39
CA GLN A 72 -14.94 5.04 -12.84
C GLN A 72 -15.02 5.02 -11.30
N GLY A 73 -13.91 5.33 -10.62
CA GLY A 73 -13.82 5.28 -9.16
C GLY A 73 -13.76 3.86 -8.59
N LEU A 74 -13.48 2.86 -9.42
CA LEU A 74 -13.27 1.48 -8.99
C LEU A 74 -11.80 1.23 -8.71
N VAL A 75 -11.53 0.58 -7.58
CA VAL A 75 -10.19 0.23 -7.12
C VAL A 75 -10.14 -1.26 -6.83
N ILE A 76 -9.11 -1.93 -7.36
CA ILE A 76 -8.83 -3.34 -7.10
C ILE A 76 -7.66 -3.49 -6.11
N THR A 77 -7.79 -4.45 -5.20
CA THR A 77 -6.73 -4.85 -4.25
C THR A 77 -6.92 -6.32 -3.88
N ALA A 78 -6.18 -6.82 -2.88
CA ALA A 78 -6.36 -8.17 -2.36
C ALA A 78 -7.56 -8.25 -1.40
N GLY A 79 -8.22 -9.41 -1.36
CA GLY A 79 -9.35 -9.68 -0.46
C GLY A 79 -8.92 -9.66 1.00
N HIS A 80 -7.73 -10.18 1.30
CA HIS A 80 -7.21 -10.19 2.68
C HIS A 80 -7.00 -8.80 3.28
N CYS A 81 -6.90 -7.75 2.45
CA CYS A 81 -6.84 -6.37 2.94
C CYS A 81 -8.13 -5.97 3.68
N PHE A 82 -9.27 -6.58 3.35
CA PHE A 82 -10.57 -6.36 3.97
C PHE A 82 -11.02 -7.56 4.83
N ASP A 83 -10.08 -8.33 5.36
CA ASP A 83 -10.35 -9.53 6.18
C ASP A 83 -11.29 -10.55 5.51
N ALA A 84 -11.17 -10.69 4.18
CA ALA A 84 -11.94 -11.68 3.43
C ALA A 84 -11.60 -13.10 3.89
N ASN A 85 -12.62 -13.93 4.06
CA ASN A 85 -12.50 -15.38 4.33
C ASN A 85 -13.38 -16.26 3.43
N LYS A 86 -14.30 -15.63 2.69
CA LYS A 86 -15.16 -16.24 1.67
C LYS A 86 -15.69 -15.11 0.78
N LEU A 87 -16.41 -15.45 -0.27
CA LEU A 87 -17.10 -14.46 -1.10
C LEU A 87 -18.08 -13.64 -0.24
N ARG A 88 -17.94 -12.32 -0.31
CA ARG A 88 -18.90 -11.36 0.27
C ARG A 88 -19.12 -10.21 -0.71
N LEU A 89 -20.35 -9.71 -0.72
CA LEU A 89 -20.77 -8.60 -1.57
C LEU A 89 -21.20 -7.41 -0.69
N ASN A 90 -21.11 -6.20 -1.25
CA ASN A 90 -21.70 -4.97 -0.69
C ASN A 90 -21.38 -4.74 0.80
N ARG A 91 -20.10 -4.81 1.16
CA ARG A 91 -19.64 -4.54 2.53
C ARG A 91 -19.32 -3.05 2.70
N SER A 92 -19.64 -2.52 3.88
CA SER A 92 -19.14 -1.21 4.29
C SER A 92 -17.61 -1.22 4.41
N CYS A 93 -17.02 -0.07 4.12
CA CYS A 93 -15.59 0.22 4.28
C CYS A 93 -15.39 1.63 4.85
N GLU A 94 -16.32 2.06 5.69
CA GLU A 94 -16.23 3.34 6.38
C GLU A 94 -14.88 3.49 7.11
N GLY A 95 -14.31 4.69 7.06
CA GLY A 95 -12.99 4.98 7.64
C GLY A 95 -11.79 4.53 6.78
N ILE A 96 -12.01 3.78 5.70
CA ILE A 96 -10.93 3.35 4.81
C ILE A 96 -10.66 4.42 3.76
N GLN A 97 -9.39 4.77 3.60
CA GLN A 97 -8.94 5.80 2.66
C GLN A 97 -7.90 5.25 1.69
N VAL A 98 -7.80 5.88 0.52
CA VAL A 98 -6.73 5.64 -0.45
C VAL A 98 -5.96 6.93 -0.70
N PHE A 99 -4.67 6.90 -0.43
CA PHE A 99 -3.72 7.99 -0.66
C PHE A 99 -3.04 7.79 -2.02
N TRP A 100 -3.25 8.72 -2.94
CA TRP A 100 -2.71 8.64 -4.30
C TRP A 100 -1.43 9.45 -4.47
N GLY A 101 -0.57 9.02 -5.39
CA GLY A 101 0.64 9.75 -5.73
C GLY A 101 1.70 9.79 -4.62
N VAL A 102 1.61 8.90 -3.62
CA VAL A 102 2.56 8.80 -2.51
C VAL A 102 3.91 8.32 -3.04
N ARG A 103 4.94 9.15 -2.93
CA ARG A 103 6.29 8.86 -3.44
C ARG A 103 7.34 9.35 -2.45
N GLU A 104 8.61 9.01 -2.69
CA GLU A 104 9.71 9.44 -1.84
C GLU A 104 9.71 10.96 -1.65
N GLY A 105 9.65 11.42 -0.40
CA GLY A 105 9.63 12.85 -0.07
C GLY A 105 8.39 13.61 -0.59
N LYS A 106 7.37 12.91 -1.10
CA LYS A 106 6.18 13.51 -1.69
C LYS A 106 4.92 13.07 -0.92
N GLN A 107 4.23 14.05 -0.35
CA GLN A 107 2.92 13.85 0.27
C GLN A 107 1.88 13.37 -0.76
N PRO A 108 0.81 12.68 -0.32
CA PRO A 108 -0.27 12.29 -1.21
C PRO A 108 -0.76 13.48 -2.04
N THR A 109 -0.91 13.30 -3.36
CA THR A 109 -1.49 14.33 -4.23
C THR A 109 -3.00 14.46 -4.01
N PHE A 110 -3.62 13.35 -3.64
CA PHE A 110 -5.06 13.23 -3.55
C PHE A 110 -5.43 12.13 -2.55
N VAL A 111 -6.57 12.27 -1.88
CA VAL A 111 -7.10 11.26 -0.95
C VAL A 111 -8.54 10.95 -1.29
N SER A 112 -8.87 9.67 -1.32
CA SER A 112 -10.23 9.19 -1.51
C SER A 112 -10.74 8.45 -0.29
N ASN A 113 -12.04 8.54 -0.03
CA ASN A 113 -12.72 7.70 0.94
C ASN A 113 -13.37 6.52 0.23
N CYS A 114 -13.26 5.34 0.83
CA CYS A 114 -14.00 4.17 0.38
C CYS A 114 -15.49 4.38 0.61
N LYS A 115 -16.29 4.14 -0.43
CA LYS A 115 -17.76 4.20 -0.37
C LYS A 115 -18.36 2.84 -0.06
N GLN A 116 -17.88 1.80 -0.75
CA GLN A 116 -18.40 0.45 -0.59
C GLN A 116 -17.41 -0.57 -1.18
N VAL A 117 -17.23 -1.70 -0.50
CA VAL A 117 -16.62 -2.88 -1.12
C VAL A 117 -17.70 -3.64 -1.87
N LEU A 118 -17.59 -3.70 -3.19
CA LEU A 118 -18.58 -4.33 -4.06
C LEU A 118 -18.49 -5.84 -3.96
N VAL A 119 -17.27 -6.37 -4.00
CA VAL A 119 -16.97 -7.79 -3.87
C VAL A 119 -15.61 -7.98 -3.21
N LEU A 120 -15.49 -8.98 -2.35
CA LEU A 120 -14.22 -9.48 -1.84
C LEU A 120 -14.27 -11.00 -1.72
N GLU A 121 -13.12 -11.63 -1.93
CA GLU A 121 -12.94 -13.07 -1.76
C GLU A 121 -11.49 -13.37 -1.40
N ARG A 122 -11.33 -14.33 -0.47
CA ARG A 122 -10.06 -14.99 -0.21
C ARG A 122 -10.28 -16.49 -0.10
N THR A 123 -9.63 -17.23 -0.98
CA THR A 123 -9.50 -18.69 -1.01
C THR A 123 -8.05 -19.03 -1.32
N GLN A 124 -7.72 -20.32 -1.47
CA GLN A 124 -6.38 -20.74 -1.93
C GLN A 124 -6.08 -20.28 -3.36
N MET A 125 -7.11 -20.05 -4.18
CA MET A 125 -6.98 -19.75 -5.61
C MET A 125 -7.29 -18.29 -5.97
N ARG A 126 -8.00 -17.57 -5.10
CA ARG A 126 -8.50 -16.22 -5.36
C ARG A 126 -8.27 -15.34 -4.15
N ASP A 127 -7.68 -14.17 -4.35
CA ASP A 127 -7.49 -13.16 -3.30
C ASP A 127 -7.65 -11.77 -3.91
N TYR A 128 -8.89 -11.26 -3.94
CA TYR A 128 -9.21 -9.99 -4.55
C TYR A 128 -10.32 -9.26 -3.81
N ALA A 129 -10.31 -7.94 -3.91
CA ALA A 129 -11.40 -7.06 -3.54
C ALA A 129 -11.55 -5.96 -4.59
N LEU A 130 -12.80 -5.62 -4.91
CA LEU A 130 -13.17 -4.49 -5.74
C LEU A 130 -14.03 -3.55 -4.91
N PHE A 131 -13.61 -2.29 -4.81
CA PHE A 131 -14.34 -1.28 -4.03
C PHE A 131 -14.45 0.04 -4.79
N LYS A 132 -15.48 0.80 -4.45
CA LYS A 132 -15.75 2.12 -5.01
C LYS A 132 -15.24 3.20 -4.08
N VAL A 133 -14.67 4.26 -4.64
CA VAL A 133 -14.26 5.47 -3.90
C VAL A 133 -15.08 6.68 -4.30
N ASP A 134 -15.08 7.72 -3.45
CA ASP A 134 -15.87 8.94 -3.64
C ASP A 134 -15.33 9.87 -4.72
N LYS A 135 -14.00 9.99 -4.79
CA LYS A 135 -13.25 10.76 -5.77
C LYS A 135 -12.09 9.89 -6.22
N ALA A 136 -11.68 9.95 -7.48
CA ALA A 136 -10.59 9.11 -7.98
C ALA A 136 -9.64 9.93 -8.86
N PRO A 137 -8.36 9.54 -8.99
CA PRO A 137 -7.46 10.15 -9.94
C PRO A 137 -8.02 10.02 -11.37
N ARG A 138 -7.76 11.01 -12.22
CA ARG A 138 -8.16 10.97 -13.64
C ARG A 138 -7.53 9.79 -14.39
N VAL A 139 -6.38 9.32 -13.92
CA VAL A 139 -5.64 8.22 -14.53
C VAL A 139 -6.14 6.89 -13.98
N ALA A 140 -6.35 5.93 -14.87
CA ALA A 140 -6.74 4.56 -14.55
C ALA A 140 -5.86 3.56 -15.30
N LEU A 141 -5.69 2.37 -14.73
CA LEU A 141 -5.06 1.21 -15.37
C LEU A 141 -6.15 0.19 -15.69
N PRO A 142 -6.73 0.23 -16.91
CA PRO A 142 -7.85 -0.65 -17.26
C PRO A 142 -7.40 -2.11 -17.29
N ILE A 143 -8.28 -2.99 -16.84
CA ILE A 143 -8.08 -4.44 -16.87
C ILE A 143 -8.47 -5.01 -18.22
N ARG A 144 -7.70 -5.99 -18.70
CA ARG A 144 -8.04 -6.78 -19.90
C ARG A 144 -8.77 -8.05 -19.47
N LEU A 145 -10.08 -8.11 -19.71
CA LEU A 145 -10.92 -9.23 -19.25
C LEU A 145 -10.87 -10.45 -20.19
N ASN A 146 -10.59 -10.23 -21.48
CA ASN A 146 -10.78 -11.25 -22.53
C ASN A 146 -9.47 -11.74 -23.15
N SER A 147 -8.36 -11.73 -22.40
CA SER A 147 -7.07 -12.21 -22.92
C SER A 147 -6.28 -12.93 -21.84
N LYS A 148 -5.83 -14.14 -22.14
CA LYS A 148 -4.77 -14.78 -21.36
C LYS A 148 -3.46 -14.06 -21.67
N VAL A 149 -2.70 -13.76 -20.63
CA VAL A 149 -1.35 -13.22 -20.77
C VAL A 149 -0.44 -14.37 -21.24
N PRO A 150 0.22 -14.27 -22.41
CA PRO A 150 1.14 -15.31 -22.86
C PRO A 150 2.24 -15.56 -21.83
N LEU A 151 2.71 -16.81 -21.75
CA LEU A 151 3.95 -17.11 -21.03
C LEU A 151 5.08 -16.24 -21.59
N SER A 152 6.05 -15.89 -20.75
CA SER A 152 7.16 -14.94 -21.05
C SER A 152 6.75 -13.47 -21.26
N THR A 153 5.48 -13.12 -21.08
CA THR A 153 5.09 -11.69 -21.09
C THR A 153 5.84 -10.95 -19.99
N ARG A 154 6.56 -9.90 -20.38
CA ARG A 154 7.27 -9.05 -19.44
C ARG A 154 6.28 -8.22 -18.63
N ILE A 155 6.46 -8.21 -17.32
CA ILE A 155 5.57 -7.49 -16.39
C ILE A 155 6.33 -6.47 -15.56
N THR A 156 5.61 -5.58 -14.92
CA THR A 156 6.15 -4.64 -13.96
C THR A 156 5.19 -4.50 -12.79
N ILE A 157 5.72 -4.30 -11.60
CA ILE A 157 4.94 -4.20 -10.37
C ILE A 157 5.22 -2.85 -9.73
N PHE A 158 4.15 -2.19 -9.34
CA PHE A 158 4.15 -1.00 -8.50
C PHE A 158 3.42 -1.32 -7.21
N SER A 159 4.00 -0.99 -6.06
CA SER A 159 3.37 -1.29 -4.77
C SER A 159 3.86 -0.37 -3.65
N HIS A 160 3.06 -0.34 -2.58
CA HIS A 160 3.38 0.27 -1.29
C HIS A 160 3.63 -0.82 -0.24
N PRO A 161 4.79 -1.51 -0.29
CA PRO A 161 5.11 -2.52 0.71
C PRO A 161 5.19 -1.87 2.09
N PHE A 162 4.55 -2.46 3.10
CA PHE A 162 4.68 -2.02 4.50
C PHE A 162 4.43 -0.52 4.73
N LYS A 163 3.45 0.06 4.03
CA LYS A 163 3.12 1.50 4.09
C LYS A 163 4.26 2.43 3.63
N GLN A 164 5.26 1.91 2.92
CA GLN A 164 6.34 2.72 2.35
C GLN A 164 5.87 3.51 1.12
N PRO A 165 6.64 4.54 0.72
CA PRO A 165 6.45 5.20 -0.58
C PRO A 165 6.39 4.21 -1.74
N LEU A 166 5.82 4.65 -2.87
CA LEU A 166 5.66 3.79 -4.05
C LEU A 166 7.01 3.18 -4.45
N THR A 167 7.01 1.87 -4.68
CA THR A 167 8.17 1.11 -5.16
C THR A 167 7.87 0.52 -6.53
N TRP A 168 8.92 0.24 -7.31
CA TRP A 168 8.84 -0.25 -8.68
C TRP A 168 9.80 -1.44 -8.89
N SER A 169 9.31 -2.53 -9.45
CA SER A 169 10.09 -3.77 -9.64
C SER A 169 11.05 -3.77 -10.84
N GLY A 170 11.03 -2.72 -11.67
CA GLY A 170 11.65 -2.80 -13.00
C GLY A 170 10.76 -3.55 -13.98
N VAL A 171 11.37 -4.22 -14.95
CA VAL A 171 10.66 -5.10 -15.89
C VAL A 171 11.14 -6.52 -15.66
N CYS A 172 10.24 -7.38 -15.21
CA CYS A 172 10.44 -8.81 -14.99
C CYS A 172 10.14 -9.59 -16.27
#